data_AF-A0A7K0GBB5-F1
#
_entry.id   AF-A0A7K0GBB5-F1
#
_cell.length_a   1.000
_cell.length_b   1.000
_cell.length_c   1.000
_cell.angle_alpha   90.00
_cell.angle_beta   90.00
_cell.angle_gamma   90.00
#
_symmetry.space_group_name_H-M   'P 1'
#
loop_
_entity.id
_entity.type
_entity.pdbx_description
1 polymer ?
#
loop_
_entity_poly.entity_id
_entity_poly.type
_entity_poly.pdbx_seq_one_letter_code
_entity_poly.pdbx_strand_id
1 'polypeptide(L)'
;MGRGTSVVCEKCGWEEQFSFGSGFLSFDNPEDFEDIASGKLGELAKRALDGANPELVHLRSELETFSCMGCGELIRGRKITAYIEDDLPITLYDCDKTCPKCGESPLGPGGVLRPADVSGHIERLVKQGCPNCGGELKKYSYFWD
;
A
#
# COMPACT_ATOMS: atom_id res chain seq x y z
N MET A 1 12.44 -5.63 5.32
CA MET A 1 12.40 -6.60 4.21
C MET A 1 10.96 -6.79 3.77
N GLY A 2 10.59 -6.11 2.70
CA GLY A 2 9.32 -6.26 2.02
C GLY A 2 9.35 -7.40 1.05
N ARG A 3 8.15 -7.83 0.68
CA ARG A 3 7.97 -8.86 -0.32
C ARG A 3 6.84 -8.47 -1.24
N GLY A 4 6.96 -8.91 -2.48
CA GLY A 4 5.99 -8.58 -3.49
C GLY A 4 5.86 -9.72 -4.46
N THR A 5 4.79 -9.66 -5.23
CA THR A 5 4.53 -10.59 -6.30
C THR A 5 4.06 -9.79 -7.49
N SER A 6 4.67 -10.02 -8.65
CA SER A 6 4.15 -9.53 -9.91
C SER A 6 3.65 -10.67 -10.78
N VAL A 7 2.66 -10.35 -11.60
CA VAL A 7 2.12 -11.22 -12.63
C VAL A 7 2.32 -10.49 -13.95
N VAL A 8 3.08 -11.09 -14.86
CA VAL A 8 3.53 -10.45 -16.10
C VAL A 8 3.13 -11.29 -17.30
N CYS A 9 2.62 -10.64 -18.34
CA CYS A 9 2.44 -11.24 -19.65
C CYS A 9 3.68 -10.99 -20.53
N GLU A 10 4.51 -12.01 -20.76
CA GLU A 10 5.71 -11.87 -21.61
C GLU A 10 5.39 -11.56 -23.08
N LYS A 11 4.15 -11.81 -23.52
CA LYS A 11 3.72 -11.53 -24.91
C LYS A 11 3.46 -10.05 -25.18
N CYS A 12 2.89 -9.33 -24.21
CA CYS A 12 2.44 -7.94 -24.41
C CYS A 12 2.95 -6.95 -23.37
N GLY A 13 3.69 -7.41 -22.35
CA GLY A 13 4.24 -6.56 -21.29
C GLY A 13 3.23 -6.09 -20.24
N TRP A 14 1.97 -6.53 -20.29
CA TRP A 14 1.00 -6.23 -19.23
C TRP A 14 1.50 -6.81 -17.91
N GLU A 15 1.45 -6.02 -16.85
CA GLU A 15 1.92 -6.38 -15.52
C GLU A 15 0.95 -5.88 -14.45
N GLU A 16 0.76 -6.72 -13.43
CA GLU A 16 0.12 -6.34 -12.18
C GLU A 16 1.02 -6.76 -11.02
N GLN A 17 1.36 -5.83 -10.13
CA GLN A 17 2.23 -6.12 -8.97
C GLN A 17 1.53 -5.80 -7.65
N PHE A 18 1.80 -6.66 -6.69
CA PHE A 18 1.25 -6.66 -5.36
C PHE A 18 2.42 -6.56 -4.38
N SER A 19 2.44 -5.50 -3.59
CA SER A 19 3.45 -5.29 -2.56
C SER A 19 2.85 -5.57 -1.20
N PHE A 20 3.57 -6.33 -0.39
CA PHE A 20 3.14 -6.76 0.93
C PHE A 20 4.22 -6.51 1.98
N GLY A 21 3.77 -5.86 3.04
CA GLY A 21 4.56 -5.74 4.27
C GLY A 21 5.77 -4.83 4.14
N SER A 22 6.69 -5.09 5.06
CA SER A 22 7.65 -4.13 5.58
C SER A 22 8.92 -3.93 4.78
N GLY A 23 8.80 -3.64 3.50
CA GLY A 23 9.93 -3.19 2.70
C GLY A 23 9.94 -1.69 2.63
N PHE A 24 11.03 -1.11 3.09
CA PHE A 24 11.10 0.31 3.36
C PHE A 24 11.07 1.06 2.03
N LEU A 25 10.11 1.97 1.87
CA LEU A 25 10.29 3.06 0.92
C LEU A 25 11.32 4.04 1.47
N SER A 26 11.14 4.38 2.76
CA SER A 26 11.94 5.40 3.42
C SER A 26 11.75 5.38 4.94
N PHE A 27 12.78 5.88 5.63
CA PHE A 27 12.73 6.29 7.04
C PHE A 27 12.88 7.80 7.10
N ASP A 28 12.09 8.44 7.96
CA ASP A 28 12.15 9.87 8.22
C ASP A 28 12.20 10.72 6.93
N ASN A 29 11.41 10.32 5.92
CA ASN A 29 11.33 11.06 4.66
C ASN A 29 10.69 12.44 4.92
N PRO A 30 11.36 13.54 4.58
CA PRO A 30 10.80 14.89 4.74
C PRO A 30 9.41 15.05 4.10
N GLU A 31 9.16 14.41 2.95
CA GLU A 31 7.85 14.47 2.28
C GLU A 31 6.73 13.85 3.12
N ASP A 32 7.01 12.79 3.90
CA ASP A 32 6.01 12.18 4.77
C ASP A 32 5.67 13.11 5.95
N PHE A 33 6.66 13.83 6.49
CA PHE A 33 6.42 14.86 7.50
C PHE A 33 5.61 16.04 6.94
N GLU A 34 5.92 16.51 5.73
CA GLU A 34 5.17 17.57 5.04
C GLU A 34 3.72 17.16 4.75
N ASP A 35 3.51 15.93 4.29
CA ASP A 35 2.18 15.36 4.03
C ASP A 35 1.34 15.30 5.33
N ILE A 36 1.95 14.98 6.48
CA ILE A 36 1.23 14.99 7.77
C ILE A 36 0.96 16.42 8.24
N ALA A 37 1.98 17.29 8.21
CA ALA A 37 1.87 18.68 8.68
C ALA A 37 0.86 19.51 7.87
N SER A 38 0.72 19.21 6.57
CA SER A 38 -0.29 19.82 5.69
C SER A 38 -1.71 19.31 5.94
N GLY A 39 -1.88 18.24 6.73
CA GLY A 39 -3.18 17.60 6.99
C GLY A 39 -3.65 16.67 5.87
N LYS A 40 -2.81 16.39 4.86
CA LYS A 40 -3.15 15.51 3.74
C LYS A 40 -3.54 14.10 4.20
N LEU A 41 -2.86 13.60 5.23
CA LEU A 41 -3.12 12.29 5.84
C LEU A 41 -4.17 12.33 6.96
N GLY A 42 -4.85 13.48 7.11
CA GLY A 42 -5.94 13.69 8.07
C GLY A 42 -5.55 14.57 9.26
N GLU A 43 -6.53 15.34 9.74
CA GLU A 43 -6.35 16.29 10.85
C GLU A 43 -5.96 15.64 12.17
N LEU A 44 -6.37 14.39 12.41
CA LEU A 44 -5.98 13.65 13.61
C LEU A 44 -4.48 13.31 13.60
N ALA A 45 -3.95 12.92 12.43
CA ALA A 45 -2.53 12.63 12.26
C ALA A 45 -1.68 13.88 12.51
N LYS A 46 -2.11 15.00 11.93
CA LYS A 46 -1.48 16.31 12.13
C LYS A 46 -1.40 16.68 13.60
N ARG A 47 -2.54 16.63 14.31
CA ARG A 47 -2.61 16.98 15.75
C ARG A 47 -1.74 16.08 16.62
N ALA A 48 -1.64 14.80 16.27
CA ALA A 48 -0.79 13.87 17.01
C ALA A 48 0.70 14.25 16.89
N LEU A 49 1.15 14.70 15.72
CA LEU A 49 2.52 15.18 15.55
C LEU A 49 2.75 16.58 16.12
N ASP A 50 1.79 17.50 16.03
CA ASP A 50 1.91 18.86 16.58
C ASP A 50 2.13 18.86 18.11
N GLY A 51 1.66 17.81 18.81
CA GLY A 51 1.85 17.63 20.25
C GLY A 51 3.14 16.91 20.67
N ALA A 52 3.85 16.30 19.72
CA ALA A 52 5.06 15.53 19.97
C ALA A 52 6.33 16.40 19.81
N ASN A 53 7.40 16.05 20.52
CA ASN A 53 8.72 16.63 20.24
C ASN A 53 9.22 16.06 18.89
N PRO A 54 9.47 16.88 17.85
CA PRO A 54 9.87 16.39 16.53
C PRO A 54 11.12 15.52 16.53
N GLU A 55 12.05 15.74 17.46
CA GLU A 55 13.27 14.94 17.59
C GLU A 55 13.00 13.50 18.06
N LEU A 56 11.81 13.24 18.62
CA LEU A 56 11.37 11.94 19.15
C LEU A 56 10.38 11.24 18.22
N VAL A 57 10.09 11.83 17.05
CA VAL A 57 9.17 11.27 16.06
C VAL A 57 9.98 10.62 14.94
N HIS A 58 9.76 9.32 14.75
CA HIS A 58 10.28 8.59 13.61
C HIS A 58 9.15 8.11 12.70
N LEU A 59 9.24 8.42 11.42
CA LEU A 59 8.30 7.97 10.41
C LEU A 59 8.87 6.82 9.61
N ARG A 60 8.04 5.80 9.40
CA ARG A 60 8.35 4.65 8.56
C ARG A 60 7.31 4.52 7.48
N SER A 61 7.74 4.58 6.22
CA SER A 61 6.87 4.49 5.06
C SER A 61 7.06 3.16 4.32
N GLU A 62 5.96 2.49 4.03
CA GLU A 62 5.93 1.17 3.39
C GLU A 62 4.95 1.17 2.22
N LEU A 63 5.33 0.56 1.09
CA LEU A 63 4.36 0.27 0.04
C LEU A 63 3.36 -0.78 0.54
N GLU A 64 2.08 -0.50 0.37
CA GLU A 64 1.02 -1.40 0.78
C GLU A 64 -0.02 -1.56 -0.33
N THR A 65 -0.58 -2.76 -0.44
CA THR A 65 -1.71 -3.04 -1.33
C THR A 65 -3.00 -3.10 -0.52
N PHE A 66 -3.98 -2.30 -0.92
CA PHE A 66 -5.29 -2.19 -0.30
C PHE A 66 -6.35 -2.88 -1.16
N SER A 67 -7.40 -3.40 -0.52
CA SER A 67 -8.60 -3.85 -1.21
C SER A 67 -9.69 -2.79 -1.13
N CYS A 68 -10.24 -2.38 -2.26
CA CYS A 68 -11.44 -1.55 -2.29
C CYS A 68 -12.62 -2.32 -1.66
N MET A 69 -13.27 -1.72 -0.66
CA MET A 69 -14.41 -2.37 0.00
C MET A 69 -15.63 -2.57 -0.90
N GLY A 70 -15.82 -1.69 -1.89
CA GLY A 70 -16.98 -1.75 -2.80
C GLY A 70 -16.92 -2.87 -3.82
N CYS A 71 -15.76 -3.03 -4.47
CA CYS A 71 -15.62 -3.97 -5.59
C CYS A 71 -14.47 -4.98 -5.46
N GLY A 72 -13.67 -4.89 -4.38
CA GLY A 72 -12.51 -5.75 -4.16
C GLY A 72 -11.33 -5.47 -5.07
N GLU A 73 -11.33 -4.34 -5.80
CA GLU A 73 -10.20 -3.93 -6.63
C GLU A 73 -8.97 -3.66 -5.78
N LEU A 74 -7.82 -4.08 -6.28
CA LEU A 74 -6.54 -3.96 -5.60
C LEU A 74 -5.91 -2.61 -5.93
N ILE A 75 -5.62 -1.81 -4.91
CA ILE A 75 -5.13 -0.43 -5.05
C ILE A 75 -3.81 -0.30 -4.32
N ARG A 76 -2.85 0.37 -4.94
CA ARG A 76 -1.56 0.65 -4.31
C ARG A 76 -1.63 1.92 -3.49
N GLY A 77 -0.88 1.94 -2.40
CA GLY A 77 -0.64 3.15 -1.65
C GLY A 77 0.54 2.98 -0.71
N ARG A 78 0.56 3.82 0.32
CA ARG A 78 1.57 3.84 1.37
C ARG A 78 0.91 3.60 2.72
N LYS A 79 1.58 2.84 3.57
CA LYS A 79 1.33 2.79 5.00
C LYS A 79 2.46 3.55 5.69
N ILE A 80 2.11 4.57 6.45
CA ILE A 80 3.07 5.40 7.19
C ILE A 80 2.84 5.13 8.67
N THR A 81 3.85 4.63 9.37
CA THR A 81 3.81 4.43 10.82
C THR A 81 4.64 5.51 11.48
N ALA A 82 4.01 6.33 12.32
CA ALA A 82 4.68 7.26 13.20
C ALA A 82 4.97 6.57 14.54
N TYR A 83 6.25 6.45 14.86
CA TYR A 83 6.75 6.02 16.16
C TYR A 83 7.10 7.28 16.95
N ILE A 84 6.43 7.48 18.07
CA ILE A 84 6.67 8.59 18.99
C ILE A 84 7.20 7.95 20.26
N GLU A 85 8.37 8.37 20.74
CA GLU A 85 8.94 7.84 21.99
C GLU A 85 7.92 7.99 23.13
N ASP A 86 7.77 6.95 23.96
CA ASP A 86 6.80 6.84 25.06
C ASP A 86 5.30 6.78 24.68
N ASP A 87 4.96 6.78 23.39
CA ASP A 87 3.57 6.70 22.90
C ASP A 87 3.30 5.46 22.03
N LEU A 88 2.02 5.14 21.83
CA LEU A 88 1.63 4.07 20.91
C LEU A 88 1.84 4.51 19.45
N PRO A 89 2.39 3.63 18.60
CA PRO A 89 2.62 3.97 17.21
C PRO A 89 1.30 4.24 16.48
N ILE A 90 1.29 5.29 15.66
CA ILE A 90 0.13 5.70 14.88
C ILE A 90 0.33 5.22 13.44
N THR A 91 -0.64 4.50 12.90
CA THR A 91 -0.62 4.05 11.51
C THR A 91 -1.54 4.91 10.66
N LEU A 92 -0.98 5.45 9.59
CA LEU A 92 -1.62 6.29 8.60
C LEU A 92 -1.59 5.59 7.25
N TYR A 93 -2.62 5.83 6.43
CA TYR A 93 -2.73 5.24 5.10
C TYR A 93 -2.88 6.34 4.07
N ASP A 94 -2.05 6.29 3.04
CA ASP A 94 -2.09 7.19 1.91
C ASP A 94 -2.35 6.38 0.63
N CYS A 95 -3.56 6.49 0.09
CA CYS A 95 -3.90 5.93 -1.20
C CYS A 95 -4.94 6.82 -1.89
N ASP A 96 -5.24 6.53 -3.15
CA ASP A 96 -6.24 7.29 -3.90
C ASP A 96 -7.56 7.37 -3.14
N LYS A 97 -8.14 8.57 -3.06
CA LYS A 97 -9.40 8.80 -2.31
C LYS A 97 -10.59 8.04 -2.89
N THR A 98 -10.49 7.61 -4.15
CA THR A 98 -11.51 6.93 -4.92
C THR A 98 -10.91 5.74 -5.65
N CYS A 99 -11.59 4.60 -5.60
CA CYS A 99 -11.24 3.42 -6.37
C CYS A 99 -11.34 3.72 -7.86
N PRO A 100 -10.31 3.43 -8.67
CA PRO A 100 -10.33 3.69 -10.11
C PRO A 100 -11.39 2.87 -10.86
N LYS A 101 -11.90 1.78 -10.26
CA LYS A 101 -12.86 0.87 -10.88
C LYS A 101 -14.32 1.17 -10.54
N CYS A 102 -14.63 1.40 -9.27
CA CYS A 102 -16.02 1.64 -8.83
C CYS A 102 -16.28 3.07 -8.34
N GLY A 103 -15.27 3.91 -8.18
CA GLY A 103 -15.39 5.28 -7.68
C GLY A 103 -15.62 5.40 -6.16
N GLU A 104 -15.80 4.29 -5.44
CA GLU A 104 -15.98 4.31 -3.98
C GLU A 104 -14.66 4.52 -3.24
N SER A 105 -14.74 4.99 -1.98
CA SER A 105 -13.54 5.16 -1.17
C SER A 105 -12.89 3.80 -0.84
N PRO A 106 -11.59 3.63 -1.11
CA PRO A 106 -10.95 2.33 -0.91
C PRO A 106 -10.54 2.08 0.55
N LEU A 107 -10.56 3.09 1.42
CA LEU A 107 -10.10 2.99 2.79
C LEU A 107 -11.25 2.67 3.75
N GLY A 108 -11.13 1.52 4.41
CA GLY A 108 -11.85 1.18 5.64
C GLY A 108 -10.92 0.45 6.61
N PRO A 109 -11.30 0.31 7.89
CA PRO A 109 -10.44 -0.24 8.97
C PRO A 109 -9.98 -1.70 8.79
N GLY A 110 -10.29 -2.35 7.66
CA GLY A 110 -9.83 -3.69 7.29
C GLY A 110 -9.23 -3.79 5.88
N GLY A 111 -8.88 -2.67 5.24
CA GLY A 111 -8.46 -2.63 3.83
C GLY A 111 -7.04 -3.12 3.55
N VAL A 112 -6.20 -3.30 4.57
CA VAL A 112 -4.83 -3.83 4.41
C VAL A 112 -4.89 -5.33 4.13
N LEU A 113 -4.48 -5.73 2.93
CA LEU A 113 -4.52 -7.12 2.52
C LEU A 113 -3.38 -7.91 3.13
N ARG A 114 -3.70 -9.12 3.60
CA ARG A 114 -2.69 -10.12 3.92
C ARG A 114 -2.28 -10.82 2.63
N PRO A 115 -1.05 -11.35 2.55
CA PRO A 115 -0.60 -12.08 1.36
C PRO A 115 -1.47 -13.29 0.99
N ALA A 116 -2.16 -13.88 1.97
CA ALA A 116 -3.14 -14.93 1.74
C ALA A 116 -4.34 -14.43 0.89
N ASP A 117 -4.76 -13.18 1.09
CA ASP A 117 -5.93 -12.58 0.44
C ASP A 117 -5.68 -12.33 -1.06
N VAL A 118 -4.42 -12.13 -1.46
CA VAL A 118 -4.06 -11.89 -2.87
C VAL A 118 -3.67 -13.16 -3.62
N SER A 119 -3.31 -14.23 -2.91
CA SER A 119 -2.99 -15.52 -3.54
C SER A 119 -4.14 -16.02 -4.42
N GLY A 120 -5.38 -15.97 -3.94
CA GLY A 120 -6.57 -16.36 -4.73
C GLY A 120 -6.91 -15.40 -5.87
N HIS A 121 -6.46 -14.14 -5.82
CA HIS A 121 -6.58 -13.22 -6.95
C HIS A 121 -5.57 -13.57 -8.05
N ILE A 122 -4.30 -13.77 -7.67
CA ILE A 122 -3.24 -14.17 -8.60
C ILE A 122 -3.57 -15.50 -9.29
N GLU A 123 -4.04 -16.49 -8.55
CA GLU A 123 -4.43 -17.79 -9.11
C GLU A 123 -5.56 -17.65 -10.16
N ARG A 124 -6.55 -16.79 -9.88
CA ARG A 124 -7.62 -16.50 -10.85
C ARG A 124 -7.10 -15.80 -12.10
N LEU A 125 -6.24 -14.79 -11.94
CA LEU A 125 -5.61 -14.09 -13.07
C LEU A 125 -4.81 -15.05 -13.94
N VAL A 126 -3.90 -15.82 -13.35
CA VAL A 126 -3.05 -16.78 -14.08
C VAL A 126 -3.90 -17.80 -14.85
N LYS A 127 -5.03 -18.25 -14.27
CA LYS A 127 -5.96 -19.16 -14.94
C LYS A 127 -6.76 -18.49 -16.07
N GLN A 128 -7.13 -17.23 -15.93
CA GLN A 128 -7.88 -16.48 -16.96
C GLN A 128 -6.98 -16.04 -18.13
N GLY A 129 -5.67 -15.92 -17.90
CA GLY A 129 -4.72 -15.39 -18.86
C GLY A 129 -4.71 -13.87 -18.88
N CYS A 130 -3.78 -13.30 -19.67
CA CYS A 130 -3.59 -11.87 -19.74
C CYS A 130 -4.87 -11.15 -20.18
N PRO A 131 -5.36 -10.16 -19.41
CA PRO A 131 -6.60 -9.45 -19.74
C PRO A 131 -6.50 -8.67 -21.05
N ASN A 132 -5.28 -8.33 -21.49
CA ASN A 132 -5.07 -7.55 -22.72
C ASN A 132 -4.96 -8.43 -23.98
N CYS A 133 -4.33 -9.60 -23.90
CA CYS A 133 -4.02 -10.41 -25.09
C CYS A 133 -4.34 -11.91 -24.99
N GLY A 134 -4.88 -12.36 -23.86
CA GLY A 134 -5.16 -13.78 -23.56
C GLY A 134 -3.90 -14.65 -23.43
N GLY A 135 -2.70 -14.07 -23.47
CA GLY A 135 -1.44 -14.78 -23.31
C GLY A 135 -1.25 -15.35 -21.91
N GLU A 136 -0.34 -16.31 -21.78
CA GLU A 136 0.05 -16.86 -20.49
C GLU A 136 0.65 -15.79 -19.57
N LEU A 137 0.36 -15.92 -18.28
CA LEU A 137 0.86 -15.03 -17.24
C LEU A 137 1.87 -15.77 -16.38
N LYS A 138 3.04 -15.15 -16.16
CA LYS A 138 4.08 -15.66 -15.26
C LYS A 138 4.09 -14.89 -13.95
N LYS A 139 4.28 -15.62 -12.86
CA LYS A 139 4.40 -15.06 -11.51
C LYS A 139 5.87 -14.89 -11.14
N TYR A 140 6.22 -13.72 -10.65
CA TYR A 140 7.53 -13.42 -10.08
C TYR A 140 7.36 -12.97 -8.63
N SER A 141 8.17 -13.52 -7.73
CA SER A 141 8.26 -13.04 -6.36
C SER A 141 9.53 -12.22 -6.22
N TYR A 142 9.43 -11.06 -5.58
CA TYR A 142 10.58 -10.20 -5.32
C TYR A 142 10.61 -9.80 -3.84
N PHE A 143 11.83 -9.58 -3.35
CA PHE A 143 12.09 -9.12 -2.00
C PHE A 143 12.92 -7.83 -2.10
N TRP A 144 12.65 -6.89 -1.21
CA TRP A 144 13.44 -5.68 -1.07
C TRP A 144 13.63 -5.37 0.41
N ASP A 145 14.65 -4.60 0.74
CA ASP A 145 14.88 -4.21 2.12
C ASP A 145 13.82 -3.24 2.63
#